data_AF-A0AAW6SS69-F1
#
_entry.id   AF-A0AAW6SS69-F1
#
_cell.length_a   1.000
_cell.length_b   1.000
_cell.length_c   1.000
_cell.angle_alpha   90.00
_cell.angle_beta   90.00
_cell.angle_gamma   90.00
#
_symmetry.space_group_name_H-M   'P 1'
#
loop_
_entity.id
_entity.type
_entity.pdbx_description
1 polymer ?
#
loop_
_entity_poly.entity_id
_entity_poly.type
_entity_poly.pdbx_seq_one_letter_code
_entity_poly.pdbx_strand_id
1 'polypeptide(L)'
;MAIINPYKKTVWFDHIVDPTNGQVIQEGTRFNAERANNIEDGVYDLYERDLIQAREIKRLQVQLDLIGRAPGNSGAFVDTLDGYTNKMTYQDAKADVIEAVTAGATTLKVDNVDGFVALTQVTIYDDVSREDVLITAVNADSIEVQALSNSYKRGAVIARTDVVVDTTYKLMLNGSWGTFTVSASEAV
;
A
#
# COMPACT_ATOMS: atom_id res chain seq x y z
N MET A 1 9.30 -2.21 12.34
CA MET A 1 10.14 -1.00 12.33
C MET A 1 10.81 -0.90 10.97
N ALA A 2 10.48 0.11 10.16
CA ALA A 2 11.12 0.29 8.86
C ALA A 2 12.61 0.58 9.08
N ILE A 3 13.49 -0.22 8.47
CA ILE A 3 14.93 0.01 8.56
C ILE A 3 15.23 1.16 7.60
N ILE A 4 15.41 2.34 8.16
CA ILE A 4 15.79 3.56 7.44
C ILE A 4 17.32 3.59 7.37
N ASN A 5 17.88 4.09 6.27
CA ASN A 5 19.32 4.29 6.15
C ASN A 5 19.84 5.18 7.30
N PRO A 6 20.68 4.66 8.20
CA PRO A 6 21.21 5.44 9.32
C PRO A 6 22.27 6.43 8.85
N TYR A 7 22.79 6.29 7.62
CA TYR A 7 23.77 7.19 7.04
C TYR A 7 23.11 8.52 6.66
N LYS A 8 23.58 9.61 7.28
CA LYS A 8 23.20 10.97 6.89
C LYS A 8 24.25 11.51 5.94
N LYS A 9 23.88 11.67 4.67
CA LYS A 9 24.75 12.26 3.65
C LYS A 9 25.25 13.63 4.11
N THR A 10 26.54 13.85 4.02
CA THR A 10 27.11 15.18 4.16
C THR A 10 27.24 15.81 2.77
N VAL A 11 26.78 17.05 2.60
CA VAL A 11 26.98 17.80 1.36
C VAL A 11 28.23 18.66 1.50
N TRP A 12 29.19 18.40 0.63
CA TRP A 12 30.46 19.11 0.56
C TRP A 12 30.40 20.23 -0.47
N PHE A 13 31.05 21.35 -0.16
CA PHE A 13 31.18 22.53 -1.02
C PHE A 13 32.66 22.86 -1.19
N ASP A 14 33.04 23.34 -2.37
CA ASP A 14 34.45 23.61 -2.71
C ASP A 14 35.02 24.79 -1.94
N HIS A 15 34.20 25.79 -1.61
CA HIS A 15 34.64 26.99 -0.92
C HIS A 15 33.53 27.53 -0.03
N ILE A 16 33.93 28.18 1.07
CA ILE A 16 33.00 28.86 1.97
C ILE A 16 32.85 30.30 1.49
N VAL A 17 31.61 30.70 1.21
CA VAL A 17 31.25 32.03 0.72
C VAL A 17 30.53 32.83 1.80
N ASP A 18 30.85 34.12 1.95
CA ASP A 18 30.13 35.03 2.85
C ASP A 18 28.72 35.31 2.30
N PRO A 19 27.64 35.05 3.06
CA PRO A 19 26.28 35.28 2.60
C PRO A 19 25.94 36.76 2.35
N THR A 20 26.73 37.71 2.85
CA THR A 20 26.44 39.15 2.77
C THR A 20 27.04 39.82 1.55
N ASN A 21 28.16 39.29 1.03
CA ASN A 21 28.92 39.94 -0.05
C ASN A 21 29.41 38.97 -1.14
N GLY A 22 29.18 37.66 -1.00
CA GLY A 22 29.54 36.64 -2.00
C GLY A 22 31.04 36.43 -2.17
N GLN A 23 31.88 36.96 -1.28
CA GLN A 23 33.33 36.73 -1.32
C GLN A 23 33.67 35.35 -0.74
N VAL A 24 34.65 34.68 -1.37
CA VAL A 24 35.19 33.41 -0.87
C VAL A 24 36.03 33.70 0.37
N ILE A 25 35.56 33.23 1.52
CA ILE A 25 36.23 33.34 2.81
C ILE A 25 37.37 32.31 2.91
N GLN A 26 37.15 31.12 2.33
CA GLN A 26 38.11 30.03 2.35
C GLN A 26 38.05 29.24 1.05
N GLU A 27 39.21 29.16 0.37
CA GLU A 27 39.41 28.32 -0.80
C GLU A 27 39.50 26.84 -0.42
N GLY A 28 39.03 26.01 -1.35
CA GLY A 28 38.98 24.56 -1.17
C GLY A 28 40.34 23.88 -1.10
N THR A 29 40.30 22.60 -0.74
CA THR A 29 41.49 21.72 -0.84
C THR A 29 41.54 21.05 -2.21
N ARG A 30 42.63 20.32 -2.51
CA ARG A 30 42.73 19.50 -3.75
C ARG A 30 41.66 18.41 -3.83
N PHE A 31 40.99 18.10 -2.72
CA PHE A 31 39.81 17.26 -2.67
C PHE A 31 38.59 18.13 -2.92
N ASN A 32 38.00 18.00 -4.11
CA ASN A 32 36.85 18.80 -4.53
C ASN A 32 35.52 18.21 -4.02
N ALA A 33 34.53 19.08 -3.91
CA ALA A 33 33.16 18.77 -3.52
C ALA A 33 32.54 17.67 -4.39
N GLU A 34 32.83 17.66 -5.69
CA GLU A 34 32.33 16.62 -6.60
C GLU A 34 32.80 15.23 -6.18
N ARG A 35 34.09 15.04 -5.89
CA ARG A 35 34.63 13.73 -5.43
C ARG A 35 34.09 13.36 -4.05
N ALA A 36 33.98 14.34 -3.15
CA ALA A 36 33.45 14.14 -1.81
C ALA A 36 31.99 13.68 -1.86
N ASN A 37 31.14 14.40 -2.60
CA ASN A 37 29.73 14.09 -2.74
C ASN A 37 29.51 12.75 -3.47
N ASN A 38 30.36 12.39 -4.46
CA ASN A 38 30.28 11.07 -5.10
C ASN A 38 30.59 9.92 -4.11
N ILE A 39 31.50 10.13 -3.17
CA ILE A 39 31.76 9.15 -2.09
C ILE A 39 30.55 9.07 -1.14
N GLU A 40 29.97 10.20 -0.76
CA GLU A 40 28.78 10.27 0.10
C GLU A 40 27.57 9.56 -0.53
N ASP A 41 27.35 9.80 -1.83
CA ASP A 41 26.33 9.10 -2.61
C ASP A 41 26.62 7.61 -2.69
N GLY A 42 27.88 7.22 -2.97
CA GLY A 42 28.28 5.82 -3.00
C GLY A 42 28.02 5.08 -1.69
N VAL A 43 28.36 5.68 -0.54
CA VAL A 43 28.14 5.06 0.79
C VAL A 43 26.65 4.92 1.09
N TYR A 44 25.87 5.97 0.82
CA TYR A 44 24.42 5.92 1.05
C TYR A 44 23.72 4.90 0.14
N ASP A 45 24.03 4.92 -1.15
CA ASP A 45 23.43 4.03 -2.15
C ASP A 45 23.80 2.57 -1.89
N LEU A 46 25.02 2.31 -1.41
CA LEU A 46 25.45 0.96 -1.00
C LEU A 46 24.57 0.41 0.13
N TYR A 47 24.23 1.23 1.13
CA TYR A 47 23.35 0.80 2.20
C TYR A 47 21.94 0.51 1.70
N GLU A 48 21.39 1.35 0.82
CA GLU A 48 20.08 1.08 0.22
C GLU A 48 20.07 -0.21 -0.59
N ARG A 49 21.15 -0.47 -1.36
CA ARG A 49 21.33 -1.72 -2.10
C ARG A 49 21.45 -2.92 -1.18
N ASP A 50 22.21 -2.81 -0.08
CA ASP A 50 22.34 -3.88 0.92
C ASP A 50 20.98 -4.23 1.54
N LEU A 51 20.17 -3.23 1.88
CA LEU A 51 18.81 -3.46 2.37
C LEU A 51 17.92 -4.19 1.35
N ILE A 52 18.04 -3.85 0.06
CA ILE A 52 17.29 -4.53 -1.00
C ILE A 52 17.78 -5.97 -1.15
N GLN A 53 19.09 -6.20 -1.18
CA GLN A 53 19.68 -7.54 -1.26
C GLN A 53 19.31 -8.42 -0.07
N ALA A 54 19.36 -7.88 1.16
CA ALA A 54 18.96 -8.60 2.35
C ALA A 54 17.48 -9.04 2.29
N ARG A 55 16.60 -8.19 1.74
CA ARG A 55 15.19 -8.53 1.50
C ARG A 55 15.05 -9.63 0.45
N GLU A 56 15.77 -9.53 -0.67
CA GLU A 56 15.77 -10.54 -1.73
C GLU A 56 16.28 -11.90 -1.22
N ILE A 57 17.36 -11.93 -0.45
CA ILE A 57 17.90 -13.14 0.17
C ILE A 57 16.86 -13.77 1.10
N LYS A 58 16.24 -12.98 1.98
CA LYS A 58 15.19 -13.48 2.88
C LYS A 58 14.02 -14.07 2.10
N ARG A 59 13.62 -13.42 1.02
CA ARG A 59 12.56 -13.92 0.13
C ARG A 59 12.95 -15.24 -0.55
N LEU A 60 14.20 -15.38 -1.01
CA LEU A 60 14.71 -16.64 -1.58
C LEU A 60 14.74 -17.76 -0.54
N GLN A 61 15.20 -17.47 0.68
CA GLN A 61 15.19 -18.45 1.78
C GLN A 61 13.79 -18.96 2.07
N VAL A 62 12.81 -18.05 2.20
CA VAL A 62 11.41 -18.44 2.44
C VAL A 62 10.86 -19.29 1.28
N GLN A 63 11.21 -18.97 0.02
CA GLN A 63 10.82 -19.80 -1.11
C GLN A 63 11.43 -21.20 -1.07
N LEU A 64 12.73 -21.31 -0.73
CA LEU A 64 13.41 -22.59 -0.59
C LEU A 64 12.81 -23.45 0.53
N ASP A 65 12.50 -22.87 1.68
CA ASP A 65 11.88 -23.60 2.81
C ASP A 65 10.48 -24.15 2.48
N LEU A 66 9.78 -23.52 1.55
CA LEU A 66 8.46 -23.97 1.10
C LEU A 66 8.55 -25.03 0.00
N ILE A 67 9.59 -25.00 -0.83
CA ILE A 67 9.85 -26.00 -1.86
C ILE A 67 10.27 -27.31 -1.17
N GLY A 68 9.38 -28.30 -1.19
CA GLY A 68 9.66 -29.63 -0.62
C GLY A 68 8.93 -29.94 0.69
N ARG A 69 8.05 -29.06 1.19
CA ARG A 69 7.20 -29.36 2.37
C ARG A 69 6.19 -30.51 2.16
N ALA A 70 5.87 -30.86 0.93
CA ALA A 70 5.00 -32.00 0.61
C ALA A 70 5.40 -32.65 -0.72
N PRO A 71 5.32 -33.99 -0.85
CA PRO A 71 5.55 -34.68 -2.11
C PRO A 71 4.60 -34.17 -3.21
N GLY A 72 5.15 -33.80 -4.36
CA GLY A 72 4.35 -33.28 -5.50
C GLY A 72 3.95 -31.81 -5.40
N ASN A 73 4.41 -31.06 -4.39
CA ASN A 73 4.12 -29.63 -4.29
C ASN A 73 4.99 -28.80 -5.23
N SER A 74 4.39 -28.20 -6.27
CA SER A 74 5.05 -27.26 -7.19
C SER A 74 4.61 -25.80 -7.00
N GLY A 75 3.74 -25.52 -6.02
CA GLY A 75 3.14 -24.20 -5.80
C GLY A 75 3.31 -23.75 -4.35
N ALA A 76 4.37 -22.98 -4.08
CA ALA A 76 4.51 -22.24 -2.84
C ALA A 76 4.11 -20.78 -3.07
N PHE A 77 3.04 -20.32 -2.42
CA PHE A 77 2.62 -18.93 -2.39
C PHE A 77 2.95 -18.35 -1.02
N VAL A 78 3.75 -17.29 -1.01
CA VAL A 78 4.12 -16.60 0.23
C VAL A 78 4.22 -15.11 -0.04
N ASP A 79 3.64 -14.36 0.87
CA ASP A 79 3.76 -12.92 0.96
C ASP A 79 4.42 -12.60 2.30
N THR A 80 5.52 -11.85 2.24
CA THR A 80 6.26 -11.38 3.42
C THR A 80 5.63 -10.14 4.07
N LEU A 81 4.48 -9.69 3.55
CA LEU A 81 3.73 -8.50 3.96
C LEU A 81 4.62 -7.25 4.01
N ASP A 82 5.54 -7.16 3.05
CA ASP A 82 6.49 -6.06 2.89
C ASP A 82 6.15 -5.11 1.75
N GLY A 83 4.97 -5.29 1.15
CA GLY A 83 4.45 -4.46 0.06
C GLY A 83 4.92 -4.91 -1.32
N TYR A 84 5.71 -5.99 -1.42
CA TYR A 84 6.16 -6.54 -2.68
C TYR A 84 5.48 -7.88 -2.96
N THR A 85 4.68 -7.95 -4.02
CA THR A 85 4.04 -9.22 -4.43
C THR A 85 4.88 -9.99 -5.44
N ASN A 86 4.84 -11.32 -5.31
CA ASN A 86 5.71 -12.21 -6.09
C ASN A 86 4.96 -12.89 -7.23
N LYS A 87 3.69 -13.24 -7.00
CA LYS A 87 2.83 -14.02 -7.93
C LYS A 87 1.32 -13.89 -7.67
N MET A 88 0.90 -13.17 -6.62
CA MET A 88 -0.51 -12.99 -6.26
C MET A 88 -0.78 -11.51 -6.06
N THR A 89 -1.52 -10.89 -6.97
CA THR A 89 -1.97 -9.51 -6.79
C THR A 89 -3.02 -9.47 -5.68
N TYR A 90 -2.69 -8.76 -4.61
CA TYR A 90 -3.65 -8.39 -3.59
C TYR A 90 -4.72 -7.51 -4.25
N GLN A 91 -5.99 -7.90 -4.09
CA GLN A 91 -7.12 -7.15 -4.64
C GLN A 91 -7.73 -6.36 -3.49
N ASP A 92 -7.51 -5.06 -3.51
CA ASP A 92 -7.91 -4.10 -2.47
C ASP A 92 -9.02 -3.15 -2.93
N ALA A 93 -9.64 -3.44 -4.08
CA ALA A 93 -10.74 -2.64 -4.59
C ALA A 93 -11.88 -2.58 -3.57
N LYS A 94 -12.32 -1.35 -3.30
CA LYS A 94 -13.34 -0.99 -2.33
C LYS A 94 -14.18 0.14 -2.90
N ALA A 95 -15.44 0.18 -2.52
CA ALA A 95 -16.36 1.24 -2.85
C ALA A 95 -17.39 1.43 -1.74
N ASP A 96 -17.91 2.64 -1.63
CA ASP A 96 -18.93 3.02 -0.67
C ASP A 96 -20.30 3.05 -1.37
N VAL A 97 -21.30 2.45 -0.74
CA VAL A 97 -22.67 2.44 -1.25
C VAL A 97 -23.31 3.81 -1.00
N ILE A 98 -23.78 4.48 -2.05
CA ILE A 98 -24.28 5.86 -2.01
C ILE A 98 -25.67 5.96 -1.37
N GLU A 99 -26.47 4.90 -1.47
CA GLU A 99 -27.86 4.84 -0.99
C GLU A 99 -28.04 3.70 0.02
N ALA A 100 -29.06 3.78 0.87
CA ALA A 100 -29.40 2.65 1.74
C ALA A 100 -30.01 1.52 0.90
N VAL A 101 -29.69 0.28 1.25
CA VAL A 101 -30.05 -0.91 0.47
C VAL A 101 -30.87 -1.84 1.34
N THR A 102 -32.00 -2.30 0.82
CA THR A 102 -32.88 -3.25 1.50
C THR A 102 -32.48 -4.69 1.21
N ALA A 103 -32.82 -5.60 2.13
CA ALA A 103 -32.70 -7.03 1.89
C ALA A 103 -33.44 -7.43 0.60
N GLY A 104 -32.83 -8.33 -0.17
CA GLY A 104 -33.30 -8.80 -1.47
C GLY A 104 -32.92 -7.90 -2.65
N ALA A 105 -32.31 -6.73 -2.42
CA ALA A 105 -31.82 -5.90 -3.51
C ALA A 105 -30.65 -6.58 -4.25
N THR A 106 -30.58 -6.36 -5.56
CA THR A 106 -29.54 -6.91 -6.45
C THR A 106 -28.68 -5.82 -7.09
N THR A 107 -29.04 -4.55 -6.94
CA THR A 107 -28.32 -3.41 -7.54
C THR A 107 -27.82 -2.50 -6.45
N LEU A 108 -26.50 -2.30 -6.41
CA LEU A 108 -25.81 -1.43 -5.48
C LEU A 108 -25.29 -0.21 -6.23
N LYS A 109 -25.78 0.99 -5.90
CA LYS A 109 -25.16 2.23 -6.39
C LYS A 109 -23.94 2.55 -5.54
N VAL A 110 -22.81 2.69 -6.19
CA VAL A 110 -21.50 2.85 -5.54
C VAL A 110 -20.80 4.10 -6.04
N ASP A 111 -19.90 4.64 -5.22
CA ASP A 111 -19.09 5.81 -5.54
C ASP A 111 -18.01 5.52 -6.60
N ASN A 112 -17.51 4.28 -6.64
CA ASN A 112 -16.52 3.81 -7.61
C ASN A 112 -16.76 2.33 -7.99
N VAL A 113 -16.46 1.97 -9.23
CA VAL A 113 -16.49 0.59 -9.76
C VAL A 113 -15.11 0.07 -10.16
N ASP A 114 -14.06 0.88 -10.00
CA ASP A 114 -12.68 0.53 -10.35
C ASP A 114 -12.20 -0.73 -9.60
N GLY A 115 -11.64 -1.67 -10.34
CA GLY A 115 -11.08 -2.91 -9.80
C GLY A 115 -12.12 -4.00 -9.47
N PHE A 116 -13.41 -3.73 -9.69
CA PHE A 116 -14.45 -4.77 -9.63
C PHE A 116 -14.63 -5.46 -10.98
N VAL A 117 -14.83 -6.78 -10.95
CA VAL A 117 -15.03 -7.61 -12.14
C VAL A 117 -16.23 -8.53 -11.91
N ALA A 118 -17.05 -8.74 -12.93
CA ALA A 118 -18.17 -9.68 -12.86
C ALA A 118 -17.71 -11.11 -12.52
N LEU A 119 -18.58 -11.89 -11.89
CA LEU A 119 -18.33 -13.26 -11.43
C LEU A 119 -17.24 -13.38 -10.38
N THR A 120 -17.04 -12.33 -9.59
CA THR A 120 -16.10 -12.33 -8.47
C THR A 120 -16.81 -12.09 -7.14
N GLN A 121 -16.33 -12.71 -6.06
CA GLN A 121 -16.95 -12.61 -4.73
C GLN A 121 -16.44 -11.38 -3.99
N VAL A 122 -17.36 -10.61 -3.41
CA VAL A 122 -17.09 -9.39 -2.64
C VAL A 122 -17.78 -9.48 -1.29
N THR A 123 -17.20 -8.83 -0.30
CA THR A 123 -17.82 -8.69 1.02
C THR A 123 -18.47 -7.32 1.10
N ILE A 124 -19.74 -7.28 1.49
CA ILE A 124 -20.45 -6.05 1.86
C ILE A 124 -20.63 -6.03 3.38
N TYR A 125 -20.30 -4.89 3.99
CA TYR A 125 -20.35 -4.76 5.43
C TYR A 125 -20.71 -3.34 5.88
N ASP A 126 -21.41 -3.26 7.01
CA ASP A 126 -21.63 -2.05 7.79
C ASP A 126 -21.29 -2.30 9.28
N ASP A 127 -21.81 -1.47 10.19
CA ASP A 127 -21.58 -1.60 11.64
C ASP A 127 -22.30 -2.78 12.29
N VAL A 128 -23.30 -3.37 11.63
CA VAL A 128 -24.18 -4.40 12.20
C VAL A 128 -24.07 -5.73 11.46
N SER A 129 -23.97 -5.67 10.14
CA SER A 129 -24.12 -6.82 9.24
C SER A 129 -22.93 -6.94 8.31
N ARG A 130 -22.61 -8.18 7.97
CA ARG A 130 -21.60 -8.53 6.97
C ARG A 130 -22.09 -9.74 6.20
N GLU A 131 -21.94 -9.74 4.89
CA GLU A 131 -22.16 -10.92 4.07
C GLU A 131 -21.24 -10.93 2.85
N ASP A 132 -21.00 -12.13 2.31
CA ASP A 132 -20.21 -12.32 1.10
C ASP A 132 -21.15 -12.62 -0.08
N VAL A 133 -20.98 -11.89 -1.17
CA VAL A 133 -21.90 -11.87 -2.30
C VAL A 133 -21.13 -11.98 -3.61
N LEU A 134 -21.71 -12.64 -4.60
CA LEU A 134 -21.13 -12.71 -5.94
C LEU A 134 -21.61 -11.52 -6.79
N ILE A 135 -20.68 -10.86 -7.49
CA ILE A 135 -21.00 -9.86 -8.51
C ILE A 135 -21.52 -10.56 -9.76
N THR A 136 -22.70 -10.16 -10.24
CA THR A 136 -23.28 -10.63 -11.50
C THR A 136 -22.88 -9.75 -12.68
N ALA A 137 -22.86 -8.43 -12.49
CA ALA A 137 -22.43 -7.46 -13.50
C ALA A 137 -21.86 -6.19 -12.85
N VAL A 138 -21.04 -5.45 -13.60
CA VAL A 138 -20.51 -4.15 -13.21
C VAL A 138 -20.93 -3.14 -14.28
N ASN A 139 -21.69 -2.13 -13.88
CA ASN A 139 -22.12 -1.02 -14.73
C ASN A 139 -21.25 0.21 -14.43
N ALA A 140 -21.52 1.36 -15.09
CA ALA A 140 -20.74 2.57 -14.89
C ALA A 140 -20.78 3.10 -13.44
N ASP A 141 -21.97 3.14 -12.83
CA ASP A 141 -22.18 3.75 -11.50
C ASP A 141 -22.82 2.78 -10.49
N SER A 142 -22.88 1.48 -10.83
CA SER A 142 -23.52 0.48 -9.99
C SER A 142 -22.93 -0.91 -10.17
N ILE A 143 -22.93 -1.69 -9.10
CA ILE A 143 -22.54 -3.09 -9.09
C ILE A 143 -23.81 -3.94 -8.90
N GLU A 144 -24.02 -4.90 -9.78
CA GLU A 144 -25.07 -5.90 -9.61
C GLU A 144 -24.52 -7.12 -8.90
N VAL A 145 -25.26 -7.58 -7.90
CA VAL A 145 -24.88 -8.66 -7.01
C VAL A 145 -26.03 -9.64 -6.83
N GLN A 146 -25.73 -10.84 -6.32
CA GLN A 146 -26.76 -11.76 -5.83
C GLN A 146 -27.63 -11.07 -4.77
N ALA A 147 -28.89 -11.51 -4.67
CA ALA A 147 -29.85 -10.92 -3.74
C ALA A 147 -29.31 -10.93 -2.30
N LEU A 148 -29.23 -9.75 -1.70
CA LEU A 148 -28.70 -9.57 -0.35
C LEU A 148 -29.61 -10.19 0.70
N SER A 149 -29.03 -10.80 1.72
CA SER A 149 -29.81 -11.33 2.85
C SER A 149 -30.12 -10.22 3.85
N ASN A 150 -29.21 -9.25 3.98
CA ASN A 150 -29.31 -8.16 4.94
C ASN A 150 -29.65 -6.82 4.28
N SER A 151 -30.08 -5.86 5.09
CA SER A 151 -30.20 -4.46 4.68
C SER A 151 -28.95 -3.70 5.13
N TYR A 152 -28.48 -2.76 4.32
CA TYR A 152 -27.28 -1.98 4.56
C TYR A 152 -27.58 -0.49 4.58
N LYS A 153 -26.94 0.22 5.52
CA LYS A 153 -27.04 1.67 5.61
C LYS A 153 -26.31 2.34 4.44
N ARG A 154 -26.67 3.60 4.17
CA ARG A 154 -25.87 4.46 3.29
C ARG A 154 -24.44 4.56 3.83
N GLY A 155 -23.46 4.42 2.95
CA GLY A 155 -22.04 4.39 3.30
C GLY A 155 -21.55 3.01 3.73
N ALA A 156 -22.34 1.94 3.58
CA ALA A 156 -21.81 0.58 3.68
C ALA A 156 -20.68 0.36 2.66
N VAL A 157 -19.69 -0.45 3.03
CA VAL A 157 -18.52 -0.67 2.19
C VAL A 157 -18.68 -2.00 1.47
N ILE A 158 -18.47 -2.00 0.16
CA ILE A 158 -18.28 -3.21 -0.65
C ILE A 158 -16.80 -3.33 -0.98
N ALA A 159 -16.18 -4.47 -0.69
CA ALA A 159 -14.76 -4.66 -0.92
C ALA A 159 -14.41 -6.06 -1.41
N ARG A 160 -13.34 -6.18 -2.20
CA ARG A 160 -12.71 -7.47 -2.57
C ARG A 160 -12.09 -8.16 -1.36
N THR A 161 -11.66 -7.37 -0.37
CA THR A 161 -11.13 -7.82 0.91
C THR A 161 -11.41 -6.77 1.97
N ASP A 162 -11.81 -7.22 3.15
CA ASP A 162 -11.93 -6.40 4.34
C ASP A 162 -10.63 -6.39 5.15
N VAL A 163 -9.60 -7.12 4.74
CA VAL A 163 -8.31 -7.13 5.44
C VAL A 163 -7.55 -5.85 5.12
N VAL A 164 -6.82 -5.33 6.09
CA VAL A 164 -5.82 -4.26 5.88
C VAL A 164 -4.44 -4.83 6.19
N VAL A 165 -3.51 -4.73 5.25
CA VAL A 165 -2.12 -5.18 5.45
C VAL A 165 -1.32 -4.09 6.15
N ASP A 166 -0.85 -4.40 7.36
CA ASP A 166 0.09 -3.56 8.09
C ASP A 166 1.53 -3.94 7.72
N THR A 167 2.14 -3.13 6.85
CA THR A 167 3.52 -3.35 6.41
C THR A 167 4.56 -2.98 7.48
N THR A 168 4.19 -2.30 8.57
CA THR A 168 5.09 -1.91 9.66
C THR A 168 5.28 -3.05 10.65
N TYR A 169 4.17 -3.66 11.07
CA TYR A 169 4.14 -4.77 12.02
C TYR A 169 4.08 -6.14 11.35
N LYS A 170 3.90 -6.19 10.02
CA LYS A 170 3.80 -7.42 9.22
C LYS A 170 2.61 -8.28 9.64
N LEU A 171 1.45 -7.63 9.79
CA LEU A 171 0.21 -8.24 10.25
C LEU A 171 -0.93 -7.98 9.27
N MET A 172 -1.91 -8.88 9.28
CA MET A 172 -3.20 -8.68 8.63
C MET A 172 -4.19 -8.20 9.70
N LEU A 173 -4.71 -7.00 9.54
CA LEU A 173 -5.69 -6.38 10.42
C LEU A 173 -7.08 -6.46 9.81
N ASN A 174 -8.12 -6.32 10.64
CA ASN A 174 -9.47 -6.13 10.14
C ASN A 174 -9.65 -4.68 9.68
N GLY A 175 -10.23 -4.50 8.50
CA GLY A 175 -10.65 -3.22 7.96
C GLY A 175 -11.74 -2.63 8.81
N SER A 176 -11.62 -1.34 9.09
CA SER A 176 -12.60 -0.61 9.88
C SER A 176 -13.52 0.19 8.96
N TRP A 177 -14.81 0.17 9.28
CA TRP A 177 -15.76 1.14 8.74
C TRP A 177 -15.45 2.52 9.36
N GLY A 178 -15.09 3.49 8.52
CA GLY A 178 -14.59 4.79 8.97
C GLY A 178 -15.69 5.77 9.38
N THR A 179 -15.41 6.62 10.37
CA THR A 179 -16.18 7.84 10.64
C THR A 179 -15.42 9.03 10.09
N PHE A 180 -16.05 9.81 9.20
CA PHE A 180 -15.45 11.01 8.63
C PHE A 180 -15.82 12.24 9.46
N THR A 181 -14.82 13.06 9.79
CA THR A 181 -15.06 14.39 10.38
C THR A 181 -15.00 15.41 9.26
N VAL A 182 -16.12 16.08 8.96
CA VAL A 182 -16.18 17.15 7.97
C VAL A 182 -16.07 18.48 8.70
N SER A 183 -15.04 19.27 8.38
CA SER A 183 -14.94 20.67 8.79
C SER A 183 -15.05 21.58 7.57
N ALA A 184 -15.93 22.57 7.64
CA ALA A 184 -16.02 23.66 6.67
C ALA A 184 -15.38 24.91 7.28
N SER A 185 -14.53 25.59 6.52
CA SER A 185 -14.01 26.91 6.87
C SER A 185 -14.47 27.91 5.81
N GLU A 186 -15.07 28.99 6.26
CA GLU A 186 -15.53 30.08 5.40
C GLU A 186 -14.31 30.93 4.99
N ALA A 187 -14.16 31.22 3.70
CA ALA A 187 -13.12 32.13 3.22
C ALA A 187 -13.51 33.57 3.58
N VAL A 188 -12.71 34.21 4.42
CA VAL A 188 -12.82 35.65 4.75
C VAL A 188 -12.35 36.49 3.56
#